data_AF-A0A949FI37-F1
#
_entry.id   AF-A0A949FI37-F1
#
_cell.length_a   1.000
_cell.length_b   1.000
_cell.length_c   1.000
_cell.angle_alpha   90.00
_cell.angle_beta   90.00
_cell.angle_gamma   90.00
#
_symmetry.space_group_name_H-M   'P 1'
#
loop_
_entity.id
_entity.type
_entity.pdbx_description
1 polymer ?
#
loop_
_entity_poly.entity_id
_entity_poly.type
_entity_poly.pdbx_seq_one_letter_code
_entity_poly.pdbx_strand_id
1 'polypeptide(L)'
;RNLVPSSGPGVFALQSALPPDDRSYGFDRGIAVSRQWDDSTTSAAIEFAAIAAKELYPRYLRNQREKPNENRALLKSFLRETLDVAFRGALDDESASAYVDLQVDKTEDDFEAIKRVLLLGLKSPRFLYPLADARATISQRAANRMTLVLYDSLPSDEWLLKRISKNELVKDWQLREAAKRMVNDYRAQAKIREFFYEWMNLSYKGEITKSQELFPGFDAALLSDLRASLDAFLDEVVTSPSSDFRQLFLADWSYTSDRIAKFYGEAWKPAVDGTLGVHRTSRSSETMHGVLTHPYLMSALAYHDATSPIHRGIFLMKYVLGRSLRPPRMLLPL
;
A
#
# COMPACT_ATOMS: atom_id res chain seq x y z
N ARG A 1 -14.74 -1.49 8.05
CA ARG A 1 -13.77 -0.84 8.98
C ARG A 1 -12.58 -1.79 9.10
N ASN A 2 -11.45 -1.47 8.47
CA ASN A 2 -10.27 -2.34 8.46
C ASN A 2 -9.50 -2.12 9.77
N LEU A 3 -10.00 -2.70 10.86
CA LEU A 3 -9.32 -2.66 12.14
C LEU A 3 -8.28 -3.78 12.13
N VAL A 4 -7.02 -3.42 11.90
CA VAL A 4 -5.90 -4.31 12.20
C VAL A 4 -5.77 -4.36 13.72
N PRO A 5 -5.66 -5.55 14.36
CA PRO A 5 -5.59 -5.66 15.82
C PRO A 5 -4.28 -5.11 16.41
N SER A 6 -3.37 -4.59 15.59
CA SER A 6 -2.14 -3.93 16.03
C SER A 6 -2.30 -2.41 16.04
N SER A 7 -1.74 -1.77 17.08
CA SER A 7 -1.53 -0.33 17.06
C SER A 7 -0.32 -0.01 16.18
N GLY A 8 -0.52 0.84 15.18
CA GLY A 8 0.54 1.41 14.35
C GLY A 8 0.90 2.82 14.83
N PRO A 9 2.11 3.32 14.50
CA PRO A 9 2.39 4.74 14.64
C PRO A 9 1.38 5.55 13.81
N GLY A 10 1.07 6.78 14.24
CA GLY A 10 0.23 7.67 13.45
C GLY A 10 0.85 7.90 12.06
N VAL A 11 0.08 7.66 11.01
CA VAL A 11 0.50 7.85 9.61
C VAL A 11 -0.19 9.09 9.06
N PHE A 12 0.55 9.88 8.28
CA PHE A 12 0.00 10.99 7.52
C PHE A 12 -0.27 10.54 6.09
N ALA A 13 -1.52 10.63 5.65
CA ALA A 13 -1.88 10.39 4.26
C ALA A 13 -1.76 11.70 3.49
N LEU A 14 -0.71 11.79 2.65
CA LEU A 14 -0.57 12.92 1.74
C LEU A 14 -1.74 12.93 0.76
N GLN A 15 -2.32 14.11 0.54
CA GLN A 15 -3.44 14.34 -0.39
C GLN A 15 -2.95 14.58 -1.83
N SER A 16 -1.66 14.91 -1.99
CA SER A 16 -1.04 15.13 -3.28
C SER A 16 -1.08 13.87 -4.15
N ALA A 17 -1.88 13.89 -5.22
CA ALA A 17 -2.00 12.77 -6.15
C ALA A 17 -0.77 12.69 -7.06
N LEU A 18 -0.17 11.51 -7.16
CA LEU A 18 0.84 11.20 -8.17
C LEU A 18 0.14 10.82 -9.48
N PRO A 19 0.60 11.33 -10.63
CA PRO A 19 0.05 10.91 -11.90
C PRO A 19 0.31 9.42 -12.14
N PRO A 20 -0.51 8.75 -12.97
CA PRO A 20 -0.19 7.40 -13.39
C PRO A 20 1.15 7.40 -14.14
N ASP A 21 1.92 6.32 -14.00
CA ASP A 21 3.10 6.13 -14.84
C ASP A 21 2.71 6.16 -16.33
N ASP A 22 3.56 6.78 -17.15
CA ASP A 22 3.40 6.86 -18.60
C ASP A 22 3.53 5.46 -19.23
N ARG A 23 2.45 4.68 -19.21
CA ARG A 23 2.40 3.34 -19.81
C ARG A 23 2.12 3.44 -21.31
N SER A 24 3.07 2.97 -22.13
CA SER A 24 2.87 2.74 -23.56
C SER A 24 3.45 1.37 -23.94
N TYR A 25 2.61 0.44 -24.40
CA TYR A 25 3.01 -0.87 -24.93
C TYR A 25 3.99 -1.68 -24.04
N GLY A 26 3.87 -1.57 -22.72
CA GLY A 26 4.66 -2.37 -21.78
C GLY A 26 6.12 -1.91 -21.59
N PHE A 27 6.49 -0.72 -22.07
CA PHE A 27 7.79 -0.10 -21.78
C PHE A 27 7.64 1.35 -21.31
N ASP A 28 8.43 1.70 -20.29
CA ASP A 28 8.47 3.04 -19.72
C ASP A 28 9.09 4.03 -20.72
N ARG A 29 8.45 5.19 -20.92
CA ARG A 29 9.10 6.34 -21.57
C ARG A 29 10.05 7.02 -20.59
N GLY A 30 11.14 6.34 -20.21
CA GLY A 30 12.05 6.76 -19.15
C GLY A 30 13.08 7.85 -19.52
N ILE A 31 12.83 8.72 -20.50
CA ILE A 31 13.81 9.75 -20.92
C ILE A 31 13.45 11.19 -20.53
N ALA A 32 12.24 11.45 -20.01
CA ALA A 32 11.85 12.79 -19.57
C ALA A 32 10.97 12.74 -18.32
N VAL A 33 11.24 13.64 -17.35
CA VAL A 33 10.34 13.85 -16.21
C VAL A 33 9.16 14.66 -16.70
N SER A 34 7.95 14.12 -16.60
CA SER A 34 6.75 14.86 -16.98
C SER A 34 6.55 16.05 -16.03
N ARG A 35 6.07 17.17 -16.56
CA ARG A 35 5.73 18.34 -15.73
C ARG A 35 4.76 17.98 -14.61
N GLN A 36 3.81 17.07 -14.89
CA GLN A 36 2.85 16.60 -13.91
C GLN A 36 3.53 15.85 -12.75
N TRP A 37 4.54 15.02 -13.03
CA TRP A 37 5.33 14.36 -12.00
C TRP A 37 6.13 15.36 -11.15
N ASP A 38 6.73 16.38 -11.78
CA ASP A 38 7.45 17.44 -11.04
C ASP A 38 6.51 18.27 -10.15
N ASP A 39 5.34 18.66 -10.67
CA ASP A 39 4.33 19.41 -9.93
C ASP A 39 3.77 18.58 -8.75
N SER A 40 3.47 17.30 -8.95
CA SER A 40 2.95 16.41 -7.90
C SER A 40 3.99 16.12 -6.82
N THR A 41 5.25 15.85 -7.17
CA THR A 41 6.32 15.62 -6.18
C THR A 41 6.64 16.89 -5.40
N THR A 42 6.58 18.07 -6.04
CA THR A 42 6.72 19.36 -5.36
C THR A 42 5.58 19.58 -4.36
N SER A 43 4.34 19.31 -4.76
CA SER A 43 3.17 19.46 -3.91
C SER A 43 3.25 18.54 -2.69
N ALA A 44 3.63 17.27 -2.90
CA ALA A 44 3.83 16.29 -1.83
C ALA A 44 4.92 16.73 -0.83
N ALA A 45 6.04 17.28 -1.33
CA ALA A 45 7.12 17.79 -0.48
C ALA A 45 6.68 19.02 0.34
N ILE A 46 5.89 19.93 -0.25
CA ILE A 46 5.33 21.09 0.47
C ILE A 46 4.34 20.65 1.54
N GLU A 47 3.46 19.70 1.21
CA GLU A 47 2.49 19.14 2.14
C GLU A 47 3.18 18.47 3.33
N PHE A 48 4.19 17.63 3.06
CA PHE A 48 5.00 17.02 4.12
C PHE A 48 5.75 18.06 4.95
N ALA A 49 6.28 19.11 4.33
CA ALA A 49 6.94 20.19 5.07
C ALA A 49 6.01 20.95 6.01
N ALA A 50 4.74 21.16 5.61
CA ALA A 50 3.75 21.77 6.47
C ALA A 50 3.45 20.88 7.70
N ILE A 51 3.36 19.56 7.51
CA ILE A 51 3.20 18.58 8.60
C ILE A 51 4.44 18.58 9.50
N ALA A 52 5.63 18.57 8.90
CA ALA A 52 6.89 18.58 9.63
C ALA A 52 7.00 19.82 10.53
N ALA A 53 6.66 20.99 10.02
CA ALA A 53 6.71 22.24 10.77
C ALA A 53 5.61 22.36 11.84
N LYS A 54 4.37 21.95 11.53
CA LYS A 54 3.23 22.12 12.45
C LYS A 54 3.13 21.03 13.51
N GLU A 55 3.62 19.83 13.22
CA GLU A 55 3.43 18.67 14.10
C GLU A 55 4.74 18.02 14.52
N LEU A 56 5.61 17.64 13.58
CA LEU A 56 6.78 16.81 13.89
C LEU A 56 7.84 17.60 14.67
N TYR A 57 8.17 18.81 14.23
CA TYR A 57 9.18 19.64 14.88
C TYR A 57 8.74 20.07 16.30
N PRO A 58 7.49 20.54 16.54
CA PRO A 58 7.02 20.77 17.91
C PRO A 58 7.03 19.52 18.79
N ARG A 59 6.70 18.34 18.25
CA ARG A 59 6.83 17.06 18.98
C ARG A 59 8.30 16.76 19.32
N TYR A 60 9.21 16.97 18.38
CA TYR A 60 10.64 16.80 18.57
C TYR A 60 11.18 17.71 19.68
N LEU A 61 10.81 19.00 19.67
CA LEU A 61 11.18 19.95 20.72
C LEU A 61 10.68 19.53 22.10
N ARG A 62 9.44 19.02 22.20
CA ARG A 62 8.90 18.52 23.48
C ARG A 62 9.72 17.38 24.06
N ASN A 63 10.32 16.54 23.22
CA ASN A 63 11.15 15.42 23.65
C ASN A 63 12.59 15.84 24.00
N GLN A 64 13.02 17.06 23.65
CA GLN A 64 14.38 17.55 23.88
C GLN A 64 14.44 18.85 24.72
N ARG A 65 13.44 19.07 25.58
CA ARG A 65 13.28 20.30 26.39
C ARG A 65 14.50 20.67 27.24
N GLU A 66 15.31 19.68 27.62
CA GLU A 66 16.48 19.88 28.48
C GLU A 66 17.75 20.26 27.70
N LYS A 67 17.73 20.14 26.37
CA LYS A 67 18.91 20.44 25.55
C LYS A 67 19.00 21.93 25.21
N PRO A 68 20.22 22.50 25.20
CA PRO A 68 20.41 23.86 24.73
C PRO A 68 20.01 23.97 23.26
N ASN A 69 19.30 25.05 22.91
CA ASN A 69 18.87 25.34 21.53
C ASN A 69 19.50 26.63 21.01
N GLU A 70 20.78 26.81 21.30
CA GLU A 70 21.55 27.93 20.75
C GLU A 70 21.68 27.77 19.22
N ASN A 71 21.61 28.89 18.49
CA ASN A 71 21.75 28.92 17.04
C ASN A 71 20.86 27.92 16.28
N ARG A 72 19.66 27.65 16.82
CA ARG A 72 18.67 26.70 16.24
C ARG A 72 19.25 25.29 16.07
N ALA A 73 20.16 24.87 16.95
CA ALA A 73 20.78 23.54 16.89
C ALA A 73 19.75 22.40 16.87
N LEU A 74 18.65 22.52 17.62
CA LEU A 74 17.60 21.48 17.61
C LEU A 74 16.87 21.40 16.27
N LEU A 75 16.69 22.53 15.56
CA LEU A 75 16.13 22.55 14.21
C LEU A 75 17.06 21.84 13.22
N LYS A 76 18.35 22.17 13.25
CA LYS A 76 19.38 21.55 12.41
C LYS A 76 19.44 20.04 12.66
N SER A 77 19.43 19.60 13.92
CA SER A 77 19.39 18.17 14.26
C SER A 77 18.13 17.48 13.77
N PHE A 78 16.95 18.06 13.98
CA PHE A 78 15.68 17.51 13.50
C PHE A 78 15.69 17.31 11.98
N LEU A 79 16.15 18.31 11.24
CA LEU A 79 16.21 18.27 9.78
C LEU A 79 17.28 17.29 9.27
N ARG A 80 18.42 17.18 9.94
CA ARG A 80 19.45 16.17 9.64
C ARG A 80 18.89 14.77 9.83
N GLU A 81 18.27 14.47 10.97
CA GLU A 81 17.64 13.16 11.24
C GLU A 81 16.55 12.84 10.20
N THR A 82 15.75 13.83 9.81
CA THR A 82 14.72 13.67 8.79
C THR A 82 15.34 13.32 7.43
N LEU A 83 16.42 14.00 7.03
CA LEU A 83 17.11 13.72 5.78
C LEU A 83 17.94 12.43 5.81
N ASP A 84 18.43 12.00 6.98
CA ASP A 84 19.10 10.71 7.14
C ASP A 84 18.12 9.57 6.82
N VAL A 85 16.87 9.69 7.28
CA VAL A 85 15.79 8.75 6.91
C VAL A 85 15.44 8.88 5.42
N ALA A 86 15.25 10.12 4.93
CA ALA A 86 14.90 10.37 3.54
C ALA A 86 15.96 9.83 2.57
N PHE A 87 17.24 9.92 2.90
CA PHE A 87 18.34 9.43 2.07
C PHE A 87 18.81 8.02 2.45
N ARG A 88 18.17 7.39 3.45
CA ARG A 88 18.40 5.99 3.85
C ARG A 88 19.85 5.74 4.31
N GLY A 89 20.41 6.72 5.01
CA GLY A 89 21.77 6.71 5.49
C GLY A 89 22.18 8.08 6.02
N ALA A 90 23.15 8.08 6.92
CA ALA A 90 23.65 9.32 7.50
C ALA A 90 24.21 10.26 6.43
N LEU A 91 23.85 11.53 6.55
CA LEU A 91 24.50 12.62 5.84
C LEU A 91 25.92 12.82 6.39
N ASP A 92 26.89 12.85 5.48
CA ASP A 92 28.21 13.42 5.76
C ASP A 92 28.08 14.92 6.06
N ASP A 93 29.09 15.48 6.74
CA ASP A 93 29.00 16.86 7.25
C ASP A 93 28.94 17.90 6.12
N GLU A 94 29.53 17.61 4.96
CA GLU A 94 29.43 18.46 3.77
C GLU A 94 27.99 18.51 3.25
N SER A 95 27.36 17.34 3.11
CA SER A 95 25.96 17.23 2.69
C SER A 95 25.01 17.81 3.73
N ALA A 96 25.27 17.60 5.02
CA ALA A 96 24.48 18.20 6.10
C ALA A 96 24.55 19.74 6.03
N SER A 97 25.73 20.30 5.80
CA SER A 97 25.89 21.75 5.63
C SER A 97 25.11 22.27 4.42
N ALA A 98 25.23 21.59 3.27
CA ALA A 98 24.59 22.01 2.01
C ALA A 98 23.05 21.90 2.04
N TYR A 99 22.53 20.78 2.56
CA TYR A 99 21.09 20.50 2.59
C TYR A 99 20.39 21.14 3.77
N VAL A 100 21.04 21.29 4.93
CA VAL A 100 20.42 21.74 6.17
C VAL A 100 20.97 23.10 6.60
N ASP A 101 22.23 23.19 7.03
CA ASP A 101 22.74 24.36 7.75
C ASP A 101 22.61 25.64 6.94
N LEU A 102 23.08 25.63 5.69
CA LEU A 102 23.00 26.78 4.79
C LEU A 102 21.56 27.21 4.46
N GLN A 103 20.60 26.29 4.50
CA GLN A 103 19.20 26.63 4.20
C GLN A 103 18.49 27.18 5.45
N VAL A 104 18.81 26.64 6.62
CA VAL A 104 18.35 27.14 7.92
C VAL A 104 18.86 28.57 8.14
N ASP A 105 20.14 28.83 7.88
CA ASP A 105 20.76 30.13 8.15
C ASP A 105 20.35 31.24 7.16
N LYS A 106 19.67 30.90 6.05
CA LYS A 106 19.15 31.88 5.08
C LYS A 106 17.86 32.58 5.50
N THR A 107 17.19 32.11 6.54
CA THR A 107 15.91 32.67 7.00
C THR A 107 15.78 32.52 8.51
N GLU A 108 15.27 33.54 9.18
CA GLU A 108 14.98 33.47 10.62
C GLU A 108 13.68 32.68 10.92
N ASP A 109 12.81 32.52 9.92
CA ASP A 109 11.56 31.76 10.07
C ASP A 109 11.82 30.23 10.00
N ASP A 110 11.52 29.53 11.10
CA ASP A 110 11.58 28.06 11.22
C ASP A 110 10.70 27.35 10.21
N PHE A 111 9.50 27.88 9.92
CA PHE A 111 8.59 27.26 8.97
C PHE A 111 9.18 27.28 7.55
N GLU A 112 9.66 28.45 7.11
CA GLU A 112 10.33 28.59 5.81
C GLU A 112 11.63 27.79 5.73
N ALA A 113 12.42 27.72 6.81
CA ALA A 113 13.63 26.89 6.86
C ALA A 113 13.31 25.40 6.66
N ILE A 114 12.32 24.86 7.38
CA ILE A 114 11.88 23.47 7.24
C ILE A 114 11.41 23.21 5.80
N LYS A 115 10.60 24.12 5.24
CA LYS A 115 10.09 24.00 3.87
C LYS A 115 11.22 23.95 2.85
N ARG A 116 12.22 24.83 2.96
CA ARG A 116 13.39 24.86 2.06
C ARG A 116 14.19 23.58 2.10
N VAL A 117 14.50 23.09 3.31
CA VAL A 117 15.29 21.86 3.48
C VAL A 117 14.56 20.64 2.95
N LEU A 118 13.26 20.51 3.26
CA LEU A 118 12.48 19.35 2.82
C LEU A 118 12.17 19.39 1.32
N LEU A 119 11.96 20.57 0.72
CA LEU A 119 11.88 20.69 -0.74
C LEU A 119 13.18 20.25 -1.41
N LEU A 120 14.32 20.74 -0.92
CA LEU A 120 15.63 20.39 -1.47
C LEU A 120 15.93 18.89 -1.30
N GLY A 121 15.62 18.33 -0.13
CA GLY A 121 15.84 16.92 0.18
C GLY A 121 14.92 15.97 -0.59
N LEU A 122 13.61 16.19 -0.53
CA LEU A 122 12.61 15.28 -1.11
C LEU A 122 12.52 15.40 -2.64
N LYS A 123 12.94 16.52 -3.24
CA LYS A 123 13.10 16.60 -4.70
C LYS A 123 14.49 16.18 -5.19
N SER A 124 15.40 15.83 -4.30
CA SER A 124 16.74 15.38 -4.69
C SER A 124 16.65 14.04 -5.44
N PRO A 125 17.45 13.83 -6.50
CA PRO A 125 17.59 12.52 -7.13
C PRO A 125 17.96 11.41 -6.13
N ARG A 126 18.69 11.75 -5.06
CA ARG A 126 19.02 10.81 -3.99
C ARG A 126 17.79 10.32 -3.23
N PHE A 127 16.75 11.15 -3.11
CA PHE A 127 15.47 10.76 -2.54
C PHE A 127 14.62 9.97 -3.54
N LEU A 128 14.42 10.53 -4.74
CA LEU A 128 13.50 10.02 -5.76
C LEU A 128 13.97 8.73 -6.43
N TYR A 129 15.27 8.50 -6.52
CA TYR A 129 15.87 7.31 -7.14
C TYR A 129 16.65 6.48 -6.10
N PRO A 130 15.97 5.83 -5.15
CA PRO A 130 16.60 5.17 -3.99
C PRO A 130 17.55 4.01 -4.36
N LEU A 131 17.45 3.49 -5.58
CA LEU A 131 18.29 2.39 -6.07
C LEU A 131 19.53 2.86 -6.85
N ALA A 132 19.65 4.16 -7.11
CA ALA A 132 20.75 4.76 -7.88
C ALA A 132 21.96 5.16 -7.02
N ASP A 133 21.84 5.14 -5.68
CA ASP A 133 22.94 5.53 -4.79
C ASP A 133 24.05 4.45 -4.77
N ALA A 134 25.09 4.69 -5.57
CA ALA A 134 26.25 3.80 -5.67
C ALA A 134 27.11 3.79 -4.39
N ARG A 135 27.00 4.82 -3.54
CA ARG A 135 27.77 4.92 -2.28
C ARG A 135 27.18 4.06 -1.17
N ALA A 136 25.92 3.66 -1.29
CA ALA A 136 25.27 2.80 -0.31
C ALA A 136 25.99 1.45 -0.16
N THR A 137 26.13 0.96 1.07
CA THR A 137 26.67 -0.38 1.34
C THR A 137 25.77 -1.48 0.77
N ILE A 138 26.27 -2.72 0.69
CA ILE A 138 25.45 -3.88 0.29
C ILE A 138 24.23 -4.01 1.21
N SER A 139 24.42 -3.88 2.52
CA SER A 139 23.36 -3.96 3.52
C SER A 139 22.30 -2.87 3.33
N GLN A 140 22.71 -1.62 3.12
CA GLN A 140 21.80 -0.51 2.82
C GLN A 140 20.99 -0.76 1.55
N ARG A 141 21.63 -1.15 0.45
CA ARG A 141 20.93 -1.43 -0.81
C ARG A 141 19.92 -2.56 -0.67
N ALA A 142 20.27 -3.61 0.09
CA ALA A 142 19.36 -4.72 0.36
C ALA A 142 18.12 -4.25 1.16
N ALA A 143 18.33 -3.50 2.25
CA ALA A 143 17.24 -2.97 3.06
C ALA A 143 16.33 -2.01 2.28
N ASN A 144 16.91 -1.11 1.48
CA ASN A 144 16.16 -0.17 0.64
C ASN A 144 15.26 -0.92 -0.34
N ARG A 145 15.78 -1.96 -1.01
CA ARG A 145 14.97 -2.78 -1.91
C ARG A 145 13.87 -3.52 -1.17
N MET A 146 14.18 -4.15 -0.04
CA MET A 146 13.20 -4.92 0.73
C MET A 146 12.06 -4.04 1.25
N THR A 147 12.36 -2.83 1.74
CA THR A 147 11.35 -1.91 2.28
C THR A 147 10.47 -1.31 1.19
N LEU A 148 11.03 -0.96 0.04
CA LEU A 148 10.22 -0.55 -1.12
C LEU A 148 9.34 -1.70 -1.61
N VAL A 149 9.90 -2.90 -1.75
CA VAL A 149 9.16 -4.06 -2.26
C VAL A 149 8.09 -4.54 -1.30
N LEU A 150 8.36 -4.61 0.01
CA LEU A 150 7.44 -5.20 0.98
C LEU A 150 6.53 -4.15 1.64
N TYR A 151 6.99 -2.92 1.83
CA TYR A 151 6.27 -1.90 2.63
C TYR A 151 5.88 -0.64 1.87
N ASP A 152 6.29 -0.47 0.60
CA ASP A 152 6.15 0.81 -0.13
C ASP A 152 6.68 1.99 0.68
N SER A 153 7.79 1.76 1.41
CA SER A 153 8.30 2.72 2.38
C SER A 153 9.82 2.70 2.46
N LEU A 154 10.35 3.51 3.37
CA LEU A 154 11.77 3.61 3.68
C LEU A 154 12.13 2.70 4.87
N PRO A 155 13.40 2.26 5.00
CA PRO A 155 13.89 1.65 6.21
C PRO A 155 13.85 2.65 7.37
N SER A 156 12.82 2.55 8.21
CA SER A 156 12.65 3.37 9.43
C SER A 156 12.63 2.57 10.72
N ASP A 157 12.44 1.25 10.63
CA ASP A 157 12.33 0.41 11.81
C ASP A 157 13.69 0.25 12.51
N GLU A 158 13.74 0.46 13.82
CA GLU A 158 14.99 0.45 14.60
C GLU A 158 15.78 -0.86 14.45
N TRP A 159 15.10 -2.01 14.44
CA TRP A 159 15.75 -3.32 14.26
C TRP A 159 16.44 -3.43 12.89
N LEU A 160 15.87 -2.82 11.86
CA LEU A 160 16.40 -2.84 10.50
C LEU A 160 17.54 -1.84 10.37
N LEU A 161 17.37 -0.63 10.91
CA LEU A 161 18.42 0.40 10.98
C LEU A 161 19.67 -0.11 11.71
N LYS A 162 19.50 -0.86 12.81
CA LYS A 162 20.61 -1.48 13.56
C LYS A 162 21.36 -2.54 12.75
N ARG A 163 20.66 -3.33 11.93
CA ARG A 163 21.29 -4.30 11.01
C ARG A 163 22.00 -3.60 9.86
N ILE A 164 21.41 -2.52 9.34
CA ILE A 164 22.01 -1.68 8.32
C ILE A 164 23.33 -1.11 8.81
N SER A 165 23.34 -0.48 9.99
CA SER A 165 24.54 0.18 10.55
C SER A 165 25.69 -0.79 10.84
N LYS A 166 25.36 -2.05 11.18
CA LYS A 166 26.34 -3.12 11.38
C LYS A 166 26.72 -3.89 10.10
N ASN A 167 26.18 -3.50 8.95
CA ASN A 167 26.37 -4.19 7.67
C ASN A 167 25.97 -5.69 7.71
N GLU A 168 24.86 -6.00 8.40
CA GLU A 168 24.39 -7.37 8.68
C GLU A 168 23.32 -7.88 7.68
N LEU A 169 23.14 -7.25 6.52
CA LEU A 169 22.21 -7.71 5.47
C LEU A 169 22.97 -8.06 4.18
N VAL A 170 23.95 -8.96 4.31
CA VAL A 170 24.84 -9.34 3.21
C VAL A 170 24.69 -10.82 2.86
N LYS A 171 24.52 -11.68 3.87
CA LYS A 171 24.39 -13.13 3.70
C LYS A 171 22.93 -13.51 3.43
N ASP A 172 22.71 -14.55 2.62
CA ASP A 172 21.38 -15.05 2.27
C ASP A 172 20.50 -15.32 3.50
N TRP A 173 21.02 -15.99 4.52
CA TRP A 173 20.25 -16.26 5.75
C TRP A 173 19.85 -14.97 6.50
N GLN A 174 20.68 -13.92 6.46
CA GLN A 174 20.35 -12.64 7.09
C GLN A 174 19.19 -11.95 6.38
N LEU A 175 19.22 -11.98 5.05
CA LEU A 175 18.17 -11.46 4.18
C LEU A 175 16.87 -12.23 4.36
N ARG A 176 16.92 -13.57 4.42
CA ARG A 176 15.76 -14.42 4.66
C ARG A 176 15.10 -14.13 6.00
N GLU A 177 15.89 -14.00 7.08
CA GLU A 177 15.35 -13.69 8.40
C GLU A 177 14.69 -12.31 8.45
N ALA A 178 15.33 -11.30 7.82
CA ALA A 178 14.72 -9.98 7.69
C ALA A 178 13.43 -10.03 6.85
N ALA A 179 13.43 -10.74 5.73
CA ALA A 179 12.27 -10.86 4.83
C ALA A 179 11.11 -11.58 5.50
N LYS A 180 11.36 -12.69 6.22
CA LYS A 180 10.34 -13.40 7.01
C LYS A 180 9.69 -12.49 8.05
N ARG A 181 10.50 -11.71 8.78
CA ARG A 181 9.96 -10.73 9.72
C ARG A 181 9.10 -9.70 9.00
N MET A 182 9.54 -9.22 7.84
CA MET A 182 8.84 -8.18 7.11
C MET A 182 7.53 -8.64 6.46
N VAL A 183 7.47 -9.84 5.88
CA VAL A 183 6.25 -10.38 5.27
C VAL A 183 5.12 -10.57 6.30
N ASN A 184 5.46 -10.76 7.57
CA ASN A 184 4.50 -10.88 8.67
C ASN A 184 4.07 -9.52 9.27
N ASP A 185 4.55 -8.40 8.73
CA ASP A 185 4.17 -7.06 9.16
C ASP A 185 2.91 -6.58 8.43
N TYR A 186 2.10 -5.79 9.12
CA TYR A 186 0.82 -5.26 8.61
C TYR A 186 0.96 -4.48 7.30
N ARG A 187 2.10 -3.81 7.05
CA ARG A 187 2.37 -3.09 5.79
C ARG A 187 2.45 -4.05 4.61
N ALA A 188 3.16 -5.17 4.77
CA ALA A 188 3.24 -6.20 3.73
C ALA A 188 1.90 -6.90 3.49
N GLN A 189 1.15 -7.17 4.57
CA GLN A 189 -0.20 -7.73 4.44
C GLN A 189 -1.15 -6.79 3.71
N ALA A 190 -1.12 -5.48 4.02
CA ALA A 190 -1.93 -4.47 3.34
C ALA A 190 -1.59 -4.41 1.84
N LYS A 191 -0.30 -4.41 1.50
CA LYS A 191 0.18 -4.41 0.11
C LYS A 191 -0.26 -5.65 -0.66
N ILE A 192 -0.14 -6.84 -0.06
CA ILE A 192 -0.60 -8.09 -0.70
C ILE A 192 -2.11 -8.05 -0.94
N ARG A 193 -2.89 -7.51 0.00
CA ARG A 193 -4.33 -7.32 -0.17
C ARG A 193 -4.62 -6.38 -1.34
N GLU A 194 -3.94 -5.24 -1.43
CA GLU A 194 -4.07 -4.30 -2.55
C GLU A 194 -3.72 -4.97 -3.88
N PHE A 195 -2.64 -5.75 -3.94
CA PHE A 195 -2.28 -6.54 -5.12
C PHE A 195 -3.44 -7.44 -5.58
N PHE A 196 -4.11 -8.15 -4.67
CA PHE A 196 -5.25 -8.99 -5.03
C PHE A 196 -6.46 -8.20 -5.51
N TYR A 197 -6.71 -7.02 -4.94
CA TYR A 197 -7.77 -6.13 -5.41
C TYR A 197 -7.48 -5.57 -6.81
N GLU A 198 -6.23 -5.19 -7.08
CA GLU A 198 -5.78 -4.76 -8.41
C GLU A 198 -5.88 -5.90 -9.43
N TRP A 199 -5.38 -7.09 -9.06
CA TRP A 199 -5.48 -8.29 -9.89
C TRP A 199 -6.93 -8.64 -10.22
N MET A 200 -7.85 -8.51 -9.26
CA MET A 200 -9.27 -8.75 -9.46
C MET A 200 -10.01 -7.57 -10.13
N ASN A 201 -9.32 -6.47 -10.42
CA ASN A 201 -9.90 -5.22 -10.93
C ASN A 201 -11.04 -4.68 -10.05
N LEU A 202 -10.81 -4.67 -8.74
CA LEU A 202 -11.73 -4.18 -7.72
C LEU A 202 -11.36 -2.78 -7.21
N SER A 203 -10.11 -2.34 -7.36
CA SER A 203 -9.63 -1.05 -6.81
C SER A 203 -10.31 0.18 -7.42
N TYR A 204 -10.60 0.16 -8.72
CA TYR A 204 -11.19 1.30 -9.44
C TYR A 204 -12.70 1.23 -9.59
N LYS A 205 -13.34 0.17 -9.06
CA LYS A 205 -14.79 0.06 -9.16
C LYS A 205 -15.42 0.95 -8.11
N GLY A 206 -16.24 1.89 -8.57
CA GLY A 206 -17.08 2.70 -7.71
C GLY A 206 -18.03 1.84 -6.87
N GLU A 207 -18.86 2.50 -6.08
CA GLU A 207 -19.76 1.81 -5.14
C GLU A 207 -20.66 0.79 -5.86
N ILE A 208 -20.62 -0.47 -5.40
CA ILE A 208 -21.42 -1.56 -5.96
C ILE A 208 -22.85 -1.39 -5.46
N THR A 209 -23.75 -1.03 -6.37
CA THR A 209 -25.19 -0.87 -6.07
C THR A 209 -26.01 -1.87 -6.88
N LYS A 210 -27.12 -2.32 -6.29
CA LYS A 210 -28.07 -3.26 -6.91
C LYS A 210 -29.50 -2.79 -6.68
N SER A 211 -30.38 -3.14 -7.62
CA SER A 211 -31.81 -2.83 -7.53
C SER A 211 -32.41 -3.48 -6.30
N GLN A 212 -32.94 -2.68 -5.36
CA GLN A 212 -33.62 -3.20 -4.17
C GLN A 212 -34.93 -3.90 -4.49
N GLU A 213 -35.54 -3.60 -5.65
CA GLU A 213 -36.74 -4.28 -6.12
C GLU A 213 -36.43 -5.71 -6.57
N LEU A 214 -35.32 -5.90 -7.31
CA LEU A 214 -34.91 -7.20 -7.83
C LEU A 214 -34.07 -8.02 -6.85
N PHE A 215 -33.32 -7.36 -5.97
CA PHE A 215 -32.43 -7.98 -4.98
C PHE A 215 -32.68 -7.40 -3.57
N PRO A 216 -33.87 -7.63 -2.98
CA PRO A 216 -34.19 -7.11 -1.66
C PRO A 216 -33.17 -7.55 -0.60
N GLY A 217 -32.61 -6.58 0.13
CA GLY A 217 -31.62 -6.85 1.18
C GLY A 217 -30.16 -6.82 0.71
N PHE A 218 -29.90 -6.57 -0.58
CA PHE A 218 -28.54 -6.24 -1.05
C PHE A 218 -28.21 -4.79 -0.69
N ASP A 219 -27.95 -4.53 0.59
CA ASP A 219 -27.65 -3.19 1.11
C ASP A 219 -26.14 -2.94 1.29
N ALA A 220 -25.78 -1.71 1.63
CA ALA A 220 -24.38 -1.31 1.87
C ALA A 220 -23.70 -2.13 2.98
N ALA A 221 -24.48 -2.65 3.93
CA ALA A 221 -23.95 -3.42 5.03
C ALA A 221 -23.74 -4.90 4.66
N LEU A 222 -24.56 -5.49 3.78
CA LEU A 222 -24.24 -6.76 3.10
C LEU A 222 -22.99 -6.61 2.25
N LEU A 223 -22.86 -5.52 1.51
CA LEU A 223 -21.68 -5.26 0.71
C LEU A 223 -20.41 -5.16 1.58
N SER A 224 -20.51 -4.50 2.74
CA SER A 224 -19.43 -4.44 3.72
C SER A 224 -19.06 -5.83 4.26
N ASP A 225 -20.04 -6.67 4.57
CA ASP A 225 -19.80 -8.04 5.04
C ASP A 225 -19.16 -8.89 3.94
N LEU A 226 -19.61 -8.78 2.69
CA LEU A 226 -19.01 -9.46 1.54
C LEU A 226 -17.56 -9.03 1.30
N ARG A 227 -17.24 -7.75 1.51
CA ARG A 227 -15.87 -7.26 1.45
C ARG A 227 -15.01 -7.88 2.55
N ALA A 228 -15.50 -7.89 3.79
CA ALA A 228 -14.81 -8.50 4.93
C ALA A 228 -14.61 -10.01 4.75
N SER A 229 -15.59 -10.70 4.16
CA SER A 229 -15.50 -12.11 3.77
C SER A 229 -14.37 -12.35 2.76
N LEU A 230 -14.29 -11.53 1.71
CA LEU A 230 -13.22 -11.63 0.73
C LEU A 230 -11.85 -11.36 1.36
N ASP A 231 -11.75 -10.32 2.19
CA ASP A 231 -10.51 -9.94 2.87
C ASP A 231 -10.02 -11.08 3.78
N ALA A 232 -10.91 -11.65 4.59
CA ALA A 232 -10.57 -12.79 5.45
C ALA A 232 -10.14 -14.02 4.64
N PHE A 233 -10.81 -14.29 3.52
CA PHE A 233 -10.46 -15.39 2.62
C PHE A 233 -9.04 -15.21 2.04
N LEU A 234 -8.74 -14.02 1.51
CA LEU A 234 -7.42 -13.71 0.96
C LEU A 234 -6.33 -13.78 2.03
N ASP A 235 -6.59 -13.21 3.21
CA ASP A 235 -5.66 -13.23 4.33
C ASP A 235 -5.34 -14.67 4.73
N GLU A 236 -6.35 -15.53 4.89
CA GLU A 236 -6.11 -16.93 5.25
C GLU A 236 -5.30 -17.68 4.18
N VAL A 237 -5.63 -17.50 2.90
CA VAL A 237 -4.89 -18.15 1.80
C VAL A 237 -3.41 -17.75 1.80
N VAL A 238 -3.10 -16.50 2.16
CA VAL A 238 -1.73 -15.97 2.18
C VAL A 238 -0.98 -16.36 3.45
N THR A 239 -1.60 -16.22 4.62
CA THR A 239 -0.89 -16.30 5.91
C THR A 239 -1.00 -17.67 6.58
N SER A 240 -1.85 -18.56 6.08
CA SER A 240 -1.98 -19.91 6.64
C SER A 240 -0.65 -20.68 6.56
N PRO A 241 -0.33 -21.52 7.57
CA PRO A 241 0.78 -22.48 7.48
C PRO A 241 0.69 -23.42 6.26
N SER A 242 -0.52 -23.64 5.74
CA SER A 242 -0.80 -24.41 4.53
C SER A 242 -1.11 -23.53 3.32
N SER A 243 -0.52 -22.33 3.25
CA SER A 243 -0.68 -21.37 2.14
C SER A 243 -0.44 -22.06 0.79
N ASP A 244 -1.43 -21.92 -0.10
CA ASP A 244 -1.42 -22.51 -1.43
C ASP A 244 -2.25 -21.62 -2.37
N PHE A 245 -1.59 -21.02 -3.36
CA PHE A 245 -2.24 -20.11 -4.31
C PHE A 245 -3.38 -20.78 -5.09
N ARG A 246 -3.38 -22.12 -5.22
CA ARG A 246 -4.45 -22.86 -5.91
C ARG A 246 -5.79 -22.69 -5.19
N GLN A 247 -5.79 -22.41 -3.89
CA GLN A 247 -7.00 -22.13 -3.12
C GLN A 247 -7.75 -20.92 -3.66
N LEU A 248 -7.07 -19.95 -4.30
CA LEU A 248 -7.73 -18.82 -4.96
C LEU A 248 -8.74 -19.26 -6.03
N PHE A 249 -8.60 -20.47 -6.59
CA PHE A 249 -9.46 -20.99 -7.64
C PHE A 249 -10.25 -22.23 -7.23
N LEU A 250 -9.71 -23.01 -6.29
CA LEU A 250 -10.22 -24.34 -5.96
C LEU A 250 -10.83 -24.44 -4.56
N ALA A 251 -10.73 -23.39 -3.73
CA ALA A 251 -11.33 -23.43 -2.41
C ALA A 251 -12.84 -23.63 -2.52
N ASP A 252 -13.33 -24.67 -1.84
CA ASP A 252 -14.74 -25.02 -1.72
C ASP A 252 -15.38 -24.39 -0.48
N TRP A 253 -14.74 -23.37 0.10
CA TRP A 253 -15.16 -22.65 1.29
C TRP A 253 -14.90 -21.16 1.13
N SER A 254 -15.60 -20.36 1.94
CA SER A 254 -15.35 -18.93 2.09
C SER A 254 -15.61 -18.52 3.53
N TYR A 255 -15.61 -17.21 3.79
CA TYR A 255 -16.01 -16.65 5.06
C TYR A 255 -17.44 -16.09 4.99
N THR A 256 -18.19 -16.17 6.08
CA THR A 256 -19.60 -15.76 6.13
C THR A 256 -19.92 -15.02 7.41
N SER A 257 -21.02 -14.27 7.36
CA SER A 257 -21.69 -13.61 8.48
C SER A 257 -23.15 -14.02 8.49
N ASP A 258 -23.87 -13.77 9.59
CA ASP A 258 -25.31 -14.04 9.68
C ASP A 258 -26.09 -13.38 8.53
N ARG A 259 -25.66 -12.17 8.11
CA ARG A 259 -26.29 -11.44 7.01
C ARG A 259 -26.02 -12.09 5.66
N ILE A 260 -24.78 -12.54 5.41
CA ILE A 260 -24.42 -13.26 4.18
C ILE A 260 -25.19 -14.57 4.12
N ALA A 261 -25.20 -15.35 5.21
CA ALA A 261 -25.94 -16.61 5.31
C ALA A 261 -27.45 -16.41 5.07
N LYS A 262 -28.04 -15.37 5.66
CA LYS A 262 -29.46 -15.03 5.45
C LYS A 262 -29.77 -14.67 3.99
N PHE A 263 -28.86 -13.98 3.30
CA PHE A 263 -29.08 -13.53 1.94
C PHE A 263 -28.83 -14.63 0.89
N TYR A 264 -27.77 -15.43 1.05
CA TYR A 264 -27.36 -16.45 0.06
C TYR A 264 -27.81 -17.87 0.41
N GLY A 265 -28.36 -18.11 1.60
CA GLY A 265 -28.99 -19.38 1.98
C GLY A 265 -28.02 -20.46 2.48
N GLU A 266 -28.43 -21.73 2.33
CA GLU A 266 -27.81 -22.90 2.98
C GLU A 266 -26.30 -23.03 2.73
N ALA A 267 -25.83 -22.81 1.50
CA ALA A 267 -24.41 -22.95 1.15
C ALA A 267 -23.51 -21.93 1.89
N TRP A 268 -24.10 -20.85 2.40
CA TRP A 268 -23.39 -19.77 3.11
C TRP A 268 -23.58 -19.82 4.62
N LYS A 269 -24.20 -20.88 5.15
CA LYS A 269 -24.24 -21.11 6.59
C LYS A 269 -22.84 -21.41 7.14
N PRO A 270 -22.56 -21.02 8.39
CA PRO A 270 -21.30 -21.35 9.03
C PRO A 270 -21.14 -22.88 9.17
N ALA A 271 -19.91 -23.37 9.01
CA ALA A 271 -19.60 -24.80 9.20
C ALA A 271 -19.64 -25.24 10.67
N VAL A 272 -19.52 -24.31 11.60
CA VAL A 272 -19.58 -24.53 13.04
C VAL A 272 -20.44 -23.45 13.67
N ASP A 273 -21.50 -23.84 14.36
CA ASP A 273 -22.37 -22.92 15.10
C ASP A 273 -21.70 -22.43 16.39
N GLY A 274 -21.82 -21.13 16.67
CA GLY A 274 -21.48 -20.57 17.99
C GLY A 274 -20.08 -19.97 18.11
N THR A 275 -19.97 -18.69 17.80
CA THR A 275 -19.18 -17.65 18.50
C THR A 275 -19.39 -16.33 17.73
N LEU A 276 -19.19 -15.18 18.35
CA LEU A 276 -19.30 -13.89 17.63
C LEU A 276 -18.13 -13.76 16.64
N GLY A 277 -18.40 -13.57 15.34
CA GLY A 277 -17.34 -13.26 14.38
C GLY A 277 -17.61 -13.66 12.93
N VAL A 278 -16.54 -13.74 12.16
CA VAL A 278 -16.52 -14.18 10.76
C VAL A 278 -16.20 -15.68 10.75
N HIS A 279 -17.07 -16.49 10.15
CA HIS A 279 -16.97 -17.97 10.20
C HIS A 279 -16.64 -18.54 8.84
N ARG A 280 -15.99 -19.71 8.78
CA ARG A 280 -15.93 -20.45 7.51
C ARG A 280 -17.31 -20.99 7.15
N THR A 281 -17.67 -20.91 5.88
CA THR A 281 -18.88 -21.54 5.34
C THR A 281 -18.79 -23.06 5.41
N SER A 282 -19.94 -23.74 5.36
CA SER A 282 -19.97 -25.14 4.96
C SER A 282 -19.27 -25.32 3.61
N ARG A 283 -18.47 -26.38 3.46
CA ARG A 283 -17.80 -26.67 2.18
C ARG A 283 -18.83 -27.02 1.11
N SER A 284 -18.75 -26.40 -0.06
CA SER A 284 -19.61 -26.67 -1.22
C SER A 284 -18.82 -26.55 -2.52
N SER A 285 -18.34 -27.68 -3.03
CA SER A 285 -17.63 -27.73 -4.32
C SER A 285 -18.53 -27.43 -5.54
N GLU A 286 -19.85 -27.45 -5.37
CA GLU A 286 -20.80 -27.12 -6.44
C GLU A 286 -20.93 -25.59 -6.63
N THR A 287 -20.81 -24.83 -5.55
CA THR A 287 -21.10 -23.38 -5.57
C THR A 287 -19.90 -22.49 -5.25
N MET A 288 -18.81 -23.05 -4.71
CA MET A 288 -17.63 -22.31 -4.28
C MET A 288 -16.36 -22.81 -4.99
N HIS A 289 -15.67 -21.86 -5.62
CA HIS A 289 -14.44 -22.01 -6.39
C HIS A 289 -13.55 -20.78 -6.15
N GLY A 290 -13.11 -20.62 -4.91
CA GLY A 290 -12.30 -19.49 -4.43
C GLY A 290 -12.84 -18.13 -4.86
N VAL A 291 -11.95 -17.25 -5.33
CA VAL A 291 -12.31 -15.88 -5.71
C VAL A 291 -13.25 -15.82 -6.93
N LEU A 292 -13.20 -16.82 -7.83
CA LEU A 292 -13.95 -16.80 -9.10
C LEU A 292 -15.46 -16.85 -8.91
N THR A 293 -15.93 -17.32 -7.75
CA THR A 293 -17.35 -17.41 -7.40
C THR A 293 -17.71 -16.53 -6.22
N HIS A 294 -16.74 -15.82 -5.65
CA HIS A 294 -16.94 -15.00 -4.47
C HIS A 294 -17.99 -13.89 -4.76
N PRO A 295 -19.05 -13.74 -3.94
CA PRO A 295 -20.17 -12.87 -4.28
C PRO A 295 -19.79 -11.39 -4.38
N TYR A 296 -18.78 -10.94 -3.64
CA TYR A 296 -18.23 -9.59 -3.80
C TYR A 296 -17.72 -9.34 -5.23
N LEU A 297 -16.88 -10.24 -5.76
CA LEU A 297 -16.37 -10.15 -7.13
C LEU A 297 -17.50 -10.32 -8.15
N MET A 298 -18.41 -11.28 -7.94
CA MET A 298 -19.53 -11.52 -8.85
C MET A 298 -20.47 -10.34 -8.94
N SER A 299 -20.70 -9.64 -7.82
CA SER A 299 -21.50 -8.42 -7.76
C SER A 299 -20.83 -7.27 -8.50
N ALA A 300 -19.51 -7.13 -8.34
CA ALA A 300 -18.69 -6.16 -9.05
C ALA A 300 -18.61 -6.42 -10.57
N LEU A 301 -18.90 -7.64 -11.01
CA LEU A 301 -18.93 -8.04 -12.43
C LEU A 301 -20.36 -8.11 -12.98
N ALA A 302 -21.37 -7.68 -12.23
CA ALA A 302 -22.77 -7.65 -12.65
C ALA A 302 -23.27 -6.21 -12.85
N TYR A 303 -24.32 -6.03 -13.66
CA TYR A 303 -25.04 -4.77 -13.76
C TYR A 303 -25.87 -4.53 -12.49
N HIS A 304 -26.48 -3.35 -12.38
CA HIS A 304 -27.31 -2.97 -11.24
C HIS A 304 -28.53 -3.90 -11.07
N ASP A 305 -29.11 -4.34 -12.17
CA ASP A 305 -30.37 -5.09 -12.26
C ASP A 305 -30.22 -6.51 -12.83
N ALA A 306 -29.04 -6.86 -13.39
CA ALA A 306 -28.84 -8.13 -14.07
C ALA A 306 -27.42 -8.70 -13.91
N THR A 307 -27.30 -10.02 -14.04
CA THR A 307 -26.01 -10.71 -14.20
C THR A 307 -25.36 -10.36 -15.55
N SER A 308 -24.03 -10.42 -15.63
CA SER A 308 -23.29 -10.15 -16.88
C SER A 308 -22.26 -11.25 -17.18
N PRO A 309 -22.61 -12.24 -18.02
CA PRO A 309 -21.65 -13.21 -18.53
C PRO A 309 -20.49 -12.55 -19.29
N ILE A 310 -20.76 -11.41 -19.95
CA ILE A 310 -19.77 -10.65 -20.72
C ILE A 310 -18.68 -10.10 -19.79
N HIS A 311 -19.04 -9.41 -18.71
CA HIS A 311 -18.06 -8.86 -17.77
C HIS A 311 -17.27 -9.96 -17.05
N ARG A 312 -17.91 -11.08 -16.71
CA ARG A 312 -17.23 -12.25 -16.15
C ARG A 312 -16.26 -12.89 -17.15
N GLY A 313 -16.65 -13.01 -18.42
CA GLY A 313 -15.77 -13.49 -19.48
C GLY A 313 -14.58 -12.57 -19.74
N ILE A 314 -14.79 -11.24 -19.75
CA ILE A 314 -13.70 -10.26 -19.84
C ILE A 314 -12.74 -10.39 -18.66
N PHE A 315 -13.28 -10.54 -17.45
CA PHE A 315 -12.47 -10.77 -16.24
C PHE A 315 -11.57 -12.00 -16.38
N LEU A 316 -12.15 -13.15 -16.74
CA LEU A 316 -11.38 -14.38 -16.94
C LEU A 316 -10.31 -14.22 -18.04
N MET A 317 -10.68 -13.66 -19.18
CA MET A 317 -9.75 -13.51 -20.31
C MET A 317 -8.58 -12.59 -19.99
N LYS A 318 -8.85 -11.42 -19.39
CA LYS A 318 -7.81 -10.40 -19.14
C LYS A 318 -7.00 -10.67 -17.88
N TYR A 319 -7.67 -10.97 -16.77
CA TYR A 319 -7.06 -10.97 -15.44
C TYR A 319 -6.67 -12.37 -14.95
N VAL A 320 -7.29 -13.42 -15.47
CA VAL A 320 -6.92 -14.81 -15.14
C VAL A 320 -6.02 -15.43 -16.21
N LEU A 321 -6.38 -15.29 -17.49
CA LEU A 321 -5.64 -15.90 -18.60
C LEU A 321 -4.58 -14.99 -19.24
N GLY A 322 -4.51 -13.71 -18.84
CA GLY A 322 -3.52 -12.75 -19.37
C GLY A 322 -3.68 -12.42 -20.85
N ARG A 323 -4.86 -12.58 -21.44
CA ARG A 323 -5.12 -12.34 -22.86
C ARG A 323 -5.68 -10.94 -23.10
N SER A 324 -5.08 -10.23 -24.05
CA SER A 324 -5.65 -8.97 -24.55
C SER A 324 -6.80 -9.26 -25.52
N LEU A 325 -7.93 -8.59 -25.31
CA LEU A 325 -9.07 -8.64 -26.23
C LEU A 325 -8.86 -7.58 -27.31
N ARG A 326 -8.95 -7.98 -28.57
CA ARG A 326 -8.96 -7.02 -29.68
C ARG A 326 -10.21 -6.13 -29.55
N PRO A 327 -10.12 -4.82 -29.81
CA PRO A 327 -11.29 -3.98 -29.85
C PRO A 327 -12.32 -4.57 -30.82
N PRO A 328 -13.63 -4.46 -30.53
CA PRO A 328 -14.65 -4.93 -31.44
C PRO A 328 -14.43 -4.29 -32.81
N ARG A 329 -14.54 -5.07 -33.89
CA ARG A 329 -14.53 -4.49 -35.25
C ARG A 329 -15.71 -3.53 -35.30
N MET A 330 -15.46 -2.24 -35.54
CA MET A 330 -16.53 -1.32 -35.90
C MET A 330 -17.24 -1.93 -37.11
N LEU A 331 -18.49 -2.34 -36.92
CA LEU A 331 -19.36 -2.63 -38.05
C LEU A 331 -19.51 -1.29 -38.78
N LEU A 332 -18.94 -1.21 -39.99
CA LEU A 332 -19.21 -0.08 -40.87
C LEU A 332 -20.73 0.05 -40.99
N PRO A 333 -21.31 1.25 -40.82
CA PRO A 333 -22.73 1.45 -41.01
C PRO A 333 -23.11 0.98 -42.42
N LEU A 334 -24.13 0.12 -42.50
CA LEU A 334 -24.71 -0.39 -43.75
C LEU A 334 -25.50 0.69 -44.48
#